data_AF-A0A8S1XA85-F1
#
_entry.id   AF-A0A8S1XA85-F1
#
_cell.length_a   1.000
_cell.length_b   1.000
_cell.length_c   1.000
_cell.angle_alpha   90.00
_cell.angle_beta   90.00
_cell.angle_gamma   90.00
#
_symmetry.space_group_name_H-M   'P 1'
#
loop_
_entity.id
_entity.type
_entity.pdbx_description
1 polymer ?
#
loop_
_entity_poly.entity_id
_entity_poly.type
_entity_poly.pdbx_seq_one_letter_code
_entity_poly.pdbx_strand_id
1 'polypeptide(L)'
;MGNFCFQESQETCEWKQEIIQLCKNYISFSWAQTIQSQITNLETIREIQLRDIYLMNASFQTIKIESQVEDATINQKNLKKFYRRTGLSEQQLEQNDISFSGSLLSDTQSYIYHEKACQISELSKRSMEYFAHFTDIIKYQIKTNEISHFIKFFKESFQTDETYMDSFKSFVDFLYLSVISYYKILNFKQEIPKYSSLINKDTLINFITNCLLQDKELYEKLFNKISEELQDKCYQTKKMMIENQNLSTREMGISREFQFIEEHQPYLQAIRILQKVQQKQGPASKAKVILKMSQVITLCMSKGRGKSLLLATDDMLPVLRYVIIKSQIYDIHVHIFILQNLLTQNVLSSNLGFFITSLQASIEQ
;
A
#
# COMPACT_ATOMS: atom_id res chain seq x y z
N MET A 1 7.91 14.21 47.60
CA MET A 1 7.62 13.96 46.18
C MET A 1 6.13 14.17 45.99
N GLY A 2 5.71 15.25 45.32
CA GLY A 2 4.29 15.55 45.16
C GLY A 2 3.69 14.65 44.10
N ASN A 3 2.67 13.86 44.46
CA ASN A 3 1.79 13.21 43.51
C ASN A 3 1.02 14.30 42.76
N PHE A 4 1.55 14.72 41.61
CA PHE A 4 0.75 15.46 40.62
C PHE A 4 -0.30 14.48 40.10
N CYS A 5 -1.49 14.55 40.70
CA CYS A 5 -2.67 13.91 40.15
C CYS A 5 -3.01 14.68 38.86
N PHE A 6 -2.51 14.21 37.72
CA PHE A 6 -2.95 14.73 36.42
C PHE A 6 -4.44 14.47 36.32
N GLN A 7 -5.26 15.51 36.52
CA GLN A 7 -6.68 15.43 36.20
C GLN A 7 -6.77 15.16 34.70
N GLU A 8 -7.40 14.04 34.37
CA GLU A 8 -7.63 13.65 32.99
C GLU A 8 -8.47 14.73 32.30
N SER A 9 -8.04 15.17 31.12
CA SER A 9 -8.75 16.24 30.41
C SER A 9 -10.11 15.74 29.91
N GLN A 10 -11.10 16.64 29.85
CA GLN A 10 -12.44 16.32 29.37
C GLN A 10 -12.41 15.67 27.98
N GLU A 11 -11.56 16.16 27.07
CA GLU A 11 -11.42 15.59 25.73
C GLU A 11 -10.92 14.14 25.73
N THR A 12 -10.08 13.79 26.71
CA THR A 12 -9.58 12.42 26.88
C THR A 12 -10.71 11.51 27.36
N CYS A 13 -11.47 11.95 28.36
CA CYS A 13 -12.64 11.24 28.85
C CYS A 13 -13.68 10.99 27.73
N GLU A 14 -14.00 12.02 26.94
CA GLU A 14 -14.92 11.92 25.81
C GLU A 14 -14.43 10.90 24.77
N TRP A 15 -13.15 10.94 24.40
CA TRP A 15 -12.58 9.97 23.48
C TRP A 15 -12.63 8.53 24.01
N LYS A 16 -12.30 8.31 25.29
CA LYS A 16 -12.44 6.97 25.89
C LYS A 16 -13.88 6.46 25.82
N GLN A 17 -14.87 7.33 26.06
CA GLN A 17 -16.29 6.97 25.92
C GLN A 17 -16.67 6.65 24.46
N GLU A 18 -16.17 7.42 23.49
CA GLU A 18 -16.36 7.11 22.07
C GLU A 18 -15.81 5.73 21.70
N ILE A 19 -14.59 5.40 22.15
CA ILE A 19 -14.01 4.08 21.90
C ILE A 19 -14.81 2.95 22.59
N ILE A 20 -15.26 3.15 23.83
CA ILE A 20 -16.15 2.18 24.51
C ILE A 20 -17.42 1.95 23.69
N GLN A 21 -18.01 3.02 23.15
CA GLN A 21 -19.19 2.92 22.30
C GLN A 21 -18.89 2.22 20.97
N LEU A 22 -17.72 2.47 20.37
CA LEU A 22 -17.25 1.75 19.18
C LEU A 22 -17.08 0.26 19.45
N CYS A 23 -16.49 -0.15 20.58
CA CYS A 23 -16.30 -1.56 20.92
C CYS A 23 -17.62 -2.34 20.97
N LYS A 24 -18.75 -1.70 21.33
CA LYS A 24 -20.07 -2.35 21.33
C LYS A 24 -20.50 -2.84 19.95
N ASN A 25 -20.06 -2.17 18.88
CA ASN A 25 -20.33 -2.59 17.50
C ASN A 25 -19.55 -3.84 17.09
N TYR A 26 -18.54 -4.23 17.88
CA TYR A 26 -17.62 -5.34 17.61
C TYR A 26 -17.62 -6.37 18.75
N ILE A 27 -18.67 -6.39 19.58
CA ILE A 27 -18.73 -7.21 20.81
C ILE A 27 -18.62 -8.72 20.58
N SER A 28 -18.89 -9.17 19.35
CA SER A 28 -18.69 -10.55 18.91
C SER A 28 -17.23 -10.98 18.90
N PHE A 29 -16.28 -10.03 18.91
CA PHE A 29 -14.85 -10.32 18.89
C PHE A 29 -14.22 -10.12 20.28
N SER A 30 -13.39 -11.08 20.70
CA SER A 30 -12.70 -11.08 22.00
C SER A 30 -11.85 -9.82 22.21
N TRP A 31 -11.15 -9.37 21.17
CA TRP A 31 -10.30 -8.17 21.23
C TRP A 31 -11.10 -6.90 21.60
N ALA A 32 -12.36 -6.79 21.18
CA ALA A 32 -13.18 -5.61 21.47
C ALA A 32 -13.54 -5.54 22.96
N GLN A 33 -13.81 -6.70 23.56
CA GLN A 33 -14.07 -6.84 25.00
C GLN A 33 -12.82 -6.50 25.82
N THR A 34 -11.64 -7.00 25.38
CA THR A 34 -10.35 -6.67 26.00
C THR A 34 -10.12 -5.16 25.96
N ILE A 35 -10.24 -4.51 24.80
CA ILE A 35 -10.07 -3.05 24.68
C ILE A 35 -11.07 -2.30 25.58
N GLN A 36 -12.34 -2.69 25.55
CA GLN A 36 -13.38 -2.05 26.35
C GLN A 36 -13.09 -2.12 27.85
N SER A 37 -12.55 -3.25 28.34
CA SER A 37 -12.21 -3.42 29.76
C SER A 37 -10.96 -2.65 30.19
N GLN A 38 -10.02 -2.42 29.27
CA GLN A 38 -8.71 -1.85 29.58
C GLN A 38 -8.63 -0.34 29.33
N ILE A 39 -9.47 0.21 28.45
CA ILE A 39 -9.35 1.60 28.01
C ILE A 39 -9.53 2.63 29.13
N THR A 40 -10.34 2.34 30.14
CA THR A 40 -10.52 3.24 31.29
C THR A 40 -9.20 3.47 32.01
N ASN A 41 -8.33 2.47 32.04
CA ASN A 41 -7.05 2.48 32.76
C ASN A 41 -5.87 2.98 31.92
N LEU A 42 -6.08 3.34 30.64
CA LEU A 42 -5.00 3.85 29.79
C LEU A 42 -4.68 5.29 30.16
N GLU A 43 -3.45 5.54 30.63
CA GLU A 43 -2.91 6.89 30.72
C GLU A 43 -2.79 7.46 29.31
N THR A 44 -3.39 8.63 29.07
CA THR A 44 -3.48 9.22 27.73
C THR A 44 -2.72 10.54 27.65
N ILE A 45 -1.83 10.69 26.67
CA ILE A 45 -1.02 11.87 26.36
C ILE A 45 -1.43 12.44 24.99
N ARG A 46 -2.74 12.43 24.71
CA ARG A 46 -3.32 12.78 23.40
C ARG A 46 -3.06 14.22 22.97
N GLU A 47 -3.05 15.14 23.92
CA GLU A 47 -2.89 16.57 23.63
C GLU A 47 -1.53 16.89 22.96
N ILE A 48 -0.46 16.21 23.38
CA ILE A 48 0.87 16.40 22.80
C ILE A 48 0.90 15.90 21.34
N GLN A 49 0.19 14.82 21.05
CA GLN A 49 0.24 14.21 19.71
C GLN A 49 -0.66 14.92 18.70
N LEU A 50 -1.79 15.45 19.16
CA LEU A 50 -2.62 16.36 18.37
C LEU A 50 -1.81 17.60 17.96
N ARG A 51 -0.95 18.12 18.85
CA ARG A 51 -0.09 19.27 18.56
C ARG A 51 0.78 19.04 17.33
N ASP A 52 1.37 17.86 17.15
CA ASP A 52 2.22 17.58 15.97
C ASP A 52 1.45 17.71 14.66
N ILE A 53 0.19 17.23 14.61
CA ILE A 53 -0.64 17.35 13.42
C ILE A 53 -1.06 18.80 13.18
N TYR A 54 -1.41 19.54 14.24
CA TYR A 54 -1.70 20.97 14.12
C TYR A 54 -0.49 21.77 13.63
N LEU A 55 0.72 21.47 14.13
CA LEU A 55 1.96 22.10 13.68
C LEU A 55 2.28 21.78 12.22
N MET A 56 2.09 20.52 11.81
CA MET A 56 2.20 20.13 10.40
C MET A 56 1.20 20.94 9.55
N ASN A 57 -0.07 20.99 9.93
CA ASN A 57 -1.10 21.74 9.22
C ASN A 57 -0.77 23.23 9.09
N ALA A 58 -0.32 23.85 10.18
CA ALA A 58 0.11 25.25 10.19
C ALA A 58 1.23 25.50 9.17
N SER A 59 2.22 24.60 9.08
CA SER A 59 3.32 24.75 8.11
C SER A 59 2.84 24.70 6.65
N PHE A 60 1.87 23.83 6.32
CA PHE A 60 1.30 23.78 4.97
C PHE A 60 0.39 24.96 4.66
N GLN A 61 -0.20 25.60 5.68
CA GLN A 61 -0.98 26.84 5.55
C GLN A 61 -0.10 28.10 5.43
N THR A 62 1.03 28.20 6.12
CA THR A 62 1.90 29.39 6.13
C THR A 62 2.76 29.54 4.87
N ILE A 63 3.17 28.45 4.21
CA ILE A 63 3.91 28.47 2.92
C ILE A 63 3.09 29.11 1.78
N LYS A 64 1.82 29.46 2.05
CA LYS A 64 0.94 30.26 1.19
C LYS A 64 1.39 31.74 1.04
N ILE A 65 2.32 32.22 1.87
CA ILE A 65 2.74 33.64 1.88
C ILE A 65 4.04 33.89 1.09
N GLU A 66 4.94 32.91 0.94
CA GLU A 66 6.26 33.12 0.32
C GLU A 66 6.39 32.63 -1.14
N SER A 67 5.43 31.84 -1.63
CA SER A 67 5.49 31.19 -2.96
C SER A 67 5.03 32.07 -4.14
N GLN A 68 5.23 33.40 -4.06
CA GLN A 68 5.12 34.27 -5.25
C GLN A 68 6.44 34.88 -5.72
N VAL A 69 7.59 34.62 -5.06
CA VAL A 69 8.86 35.31 -5.42
C VAL A 69 10.09 34.41 -5.60
N GLU A 70 10.16 33.16 -5.12
CA GLU A 70 11.44 32.41 -5.05
C GLU A 70 11.52 31.04 -5.78
N ASP A 71 10.67 30.75 -6.77
CA ASP A 71 10.61 29.39 -7.38
C ASP A 71 11.66 29.06 -8.46
N ALA A 72 12.51 30.01 -8.86
CA ALA A 72 13.50 29.76 -9.92
C ALA A 72 14.80 29.07 -9.41
N THR A 73 15.20 29.32 -8.17
CA THR A 73 16.55 28.98 -7.68
C THR A 73 16.61 27.63 -6.95
N ILE A 74 15.50 27.18 -6.37
CA ILE A 74 15.43 25.92 -5.61
C ILE A 74 15.30 24.72 -6.55
N ASN A 75 14.57 24.86 -7.66
CA ASN A 75 14.41 23.80 -8.66
C ASN A 75 15.73 23.38 -9.32
N GLN A 76 16.66 24.33 -9.58
CA GLN A 76 17.96 24.01 -10.17
C GLN A 76 18.89 23.23 -9.22
N LYS A 77 18.83 23.45 -7.90
CA LYS A 77 19.65 22.71 -6.93
C LYS A 77 19.16 21.27 -6.73
N ASN A 78 17.85 21.05 -6.80
CA ASN A 78 17.26 19.71 -6.68
C ASN A 78 17.48 18.88 -7.95
N LEU A 79 17.42 19.48 -9.14
CA LEU A 79 17.78 18.81 -10.40
C LEU A 79 19.26 18.37 -10.41
N LYS A 80 20.19 19.23 -9.98
CA LYS A 80 21.62 18.88 -9.90
C LYS A 80 21.93 17.76 -8.90
N LYS A 81 21.16 17.65 -7.81
CA LYS A 81 21.24 16.50 -6.87
C LYS A 81 20.67 15.22 -7.47
N PHE A 82 19.66 15.32 -8.35
CA PHE A 82 19.07 14.18 -9.06
C PHE A 82 20.02 13.58 -10.10
N TYR A 83 20.66 14.40 -10.96
CA TYR A 83 21.66 13.92 -11.94
C TYR A 83 22.83 13.17 -11.29
N ARG A 84 23.27 13.63 -10.11
CA ARG A 84 24.33 12.95 -9.35
C ARG A 84 23.91 11.61 -8.73
N ARG A 85 22.62 11.36 -8.53
CA ARG A 85 22.10 10.14 -7.86
C ARG A 85 21.64 9.06 -8.83
N THR A 86 21.21 9.42 -10.03
CA THR A 86 20.74 8.47 -11.04
C THR A 86 21.82 8.07 -12.04
N GLY A 87 22.92 8.83 -12.13
CA GLY A 87 24.03 8.56 -13.06
C GLY A 87 23.67 8.81 -14.53
N LEU A 88 22.50 9.39 -14.80
CA LEU A 88 22.02 9.69 -16.15
C LEU A 88 22.38 11.13 -16.52
N SER A 89 22.89 11.33 -17.74
CA SER A 89 23.15 12.65 -18.30
C SER A 89 21.85 13.30 -18.80
N GLU A 90 21.81 14.63 -18.82
CA GLU A 90 20.66 15.44 -19.28
C GLU A 90 20.23 15.04 -20.71
N GLN A 91 21.18 14.69 -21.56
CA GLN A 91 20.95 14.24 -22.94
C GLN A 91 20.29 12.85 -23.06
N GLN A 92 20.40 11.97 -22.05
CA GLN A 92 19.74 10.65 -22.04
C GLN A 92 18.26 10.71 -21.68
N LEU A 93 17.82 11.81 -21.05
CA LEU A 93 16.43 12.07 -20.72
C LEU A 93 15.69 12.72 -21.90
N GLU A 94 16.37 13.57 -22.67
CA GLU A 94 15.79 14.25 -23.84
C GLU A 94 15.61 13.33 -25.06
N GLN A 95 16.43 12.28 -25.21
CA GLN A 95 16.28 11.33 -26.34
C GLN A 95 15.17 10.28 -26.15
N ASN A 96 14.57 10.20 -24.95
CA ASN A 96 13.42 9.34 -24.68
C ASN A 96 12.12 10.16 -24.74
N ASP A 97 11.80 10.70 -25.92
CA ASP A 97 10.51 11.31 -26.26
C ASP A 97 9.42 10.22 -26.40
N ILE A 98 9.16 9.54 -25.29
CA ILE A 98 7.84 9.02 -24.96
C ILE A 98 7.44 9.81 -23.73
N SER A 99 6.55 10.78 -23.92
CA SER A 99 5.90 11.54 -22.86
C SER A 99 5.23 10.59 -21.87
N PHE A 100 5.98 10.17 -20.85
CA PHE A 100 5.46 9.50 -19.68
C PHE A 100 6.24 10.03 -18.49
N SER A 101 5.55 10.81 -17.66
CA SER A 101 6.09 11.47 -16.49
C SER A 101 6.69 10.44 -15.53
N GLY A 102 8.00 10.25 -15.62
CA GLY A 102 8.83 9.62 -14.60
C GLY A 102 8.88 10.50 -13.34
N SER A 103 7.76 10.56 -12.62
CA SER A 103 7.63 11.31 -11.38
C SER A 103 7.72 10.35 -10.19
N LEU A 104 8.84 10.44 -9.47
CA LEU A 104 9.03 10.09 -8.07
C LEU A 104 8.22 8.90 -7.51
N LEU A 105 8.85 7.74 -7.50
CA LEU A 105 8.52 6.69 -6.54
C LEU A 105 9.11 7.10 -5.18
N SER A 106 8.34 7.83 -4.37
CA SER A 106 8.66 7.99 -2.96
C SER A 106 8.71 6.63 -2.26
N ASP A 107 9.59 6.51 -1.27
CA ASP A 107 9.68 5.37 -0.36
C ASP A 107 8.47 5.27 0.59
N THR A 108 7.53 6.22 0.51
CA THR A 108 6.25 6.10 1.21
C THR A 108 5.44 4.94 0.62
N GLN A 109 4.80 4.18 1.52
CA GLN A 109 4.01 2.96 1.24
C GLN A 109 2.69 3.26 0.49
N SER A 110 2.61 4.44 -0.11
CA SER A 110 1.41 5.16 -0.49
C SER A 110 1.33 5.22 -2.02
N TYR A 111 1.42 4.06 -2.69
CA TYR A 111 1.37 3.97 -4.16
C TYR A 111 -0.05 3.85 -4.72
N ILE A 112 -1.05 3.52 -3.90
CA ILE A 112 -2.49 3.61 -4.25
C ILE A 112 -2.85 5.01 -4.80
N TYR A 113 -2.02 6.01 -4.51
CA TYR A 113 -2.26 7.42 -4.84
C TYR A 113 -1.57 7.90 -6.12
N HIS A 114 -0.64 7.13 -6.69
CA HIS A 114 0.06 7.55 -7.93
C HIS A 114 -0.88 7.46 -9.14
N GLU A 115 -1.78 6.47 -9.17
CA GLU A 115 -2.69 6.27 -10.31
C GLU A 115 -3.75 7.39 -10.46
N LYS A 116 -4.23 7.96 -9.34
CA LYS A 116 -5.09 9.16 -9.36
C LYS A 116 -4.31 10.45 -9.60
N ALA A 117 -3.01 10.44 -9.35
CA ALA A 117 -2.10 11.55 -9.51
C ALA A 117 -1.23 11.43 -10.78
N CYS A 118 -1.60 10.65 -11.80
CA CYS A 118 -0.86 10.68 -13.08
C CYS A 118 -1.37 11.75 -14.06
N GLN A 119 -2.23 12.69 -13.61
CA GLN A 119 -2.86 13.73 -14.44
C GLN A 119 -2.43 15.18 -14.11
N ILE A 120 -1.24 15.44 -13.54
CA ILE A 120 -1.05 16.68 -12.76
C ILE A 120 0.12 17.58 -13.18
N SER A 121 0.03 18.92 -13.19
CA SER A 121 -0.53 19.97 -12.30
C SER A 121 0.11 20.05 -10.90
N GLU A 122 0.80 21.15 -10.59
CA GLU A 122 1.56 21.35 -9.34
C GLU A 122 0.74 21.13 -8.06
N LEU A 123 -0.59 21.31 -8.15
CA LEU A 123 -1.52 21.15 -7.03
C LEU A 123 -1.50 19.73 -6.44
N SER A 124 -1.21 18.71 -7.23
CA SER A 124 -1.10 17.33 -6.72
C SER A 124 0.19 17.02 -5.98
N LYS A 125 1.32 17.63 -6.37
CA LYS A 125 2.61 17.26 -5.82
C LYS A 125 2.65 17.65 -4.35
N ARG A 126 2.19 18.87 -4.06
CA ARG A 126 2.03 19.36 -2.69
C ARG A 126 0.96 18.60 -1.90
N SER A 127 -0.12 18.17 -2.55
CA SER A 127 -1.13 17.31 -1.91
C SER A 127 -0.54 15.96 -1.51
N MET A 128 0.31 15.38 -2.36
CA MET A 128 1.02 14.13 -2.09
C MET A 128 2.06 14.28 -0.99
N GLU A 129 2.80 15.38 -0.96
CA GLU A 129 3.74 15.71 0.13
C GLU A 129 3.00 15.86 1.46
N TYR A 130 1.92 16.64 1.49
CA TYR A 130 1.07 16.78 2.68
C TYR A 130 0.58 15.41 3.17
N PHE A 131 0.04 14.59 2.26
CA PHE A 131 -0.48 13.28 2.62
C PHE A 131 0.63 12.35 3.13
N ALA A 132 1.82 12.38 2.52
CA ALA A 132 2.98 11.62 2.99
C ALA A 132 3.36 12.01 4.43
N HIS A 133 3.53 13.31 4.70
CA HIS A 133 3.81 13.81 6.05
C HIS A 133 2.74 13.41 7.06
N PHE A 134 1.47 13.56 6.69
CA PHE A 134 0.35 13.15 7.54
C PHE A 134 0.40 11.65 7.87
N THR A 135 0.62 10.79 6.87
CA THR A 135 0.75 9.36 7.09
C THR A 135 2.00 8.97 7.88
N ASP A 136 3.10 9.70 7.75
CA ASP A 136 4.32 9.45 8.51
C ASP A 136 4.13 9.79 9.99
N ILE A 137 3.46 10.90 10.30
CA ILE A 137 3.09 11.26 11.68
C ILE A 137 2.19 10.18 12.28
N ILE A 138 1.10 9.80 11.58
CA ILE A 138 0.20 8.75 12.09
C ILE A 138 0.94 7.42 12.25
N LYS A 139 1.79 7.04 11.29
CA LYS A 139 2.54 5.78 11.34
C LYS A 139 3.47 5.73 12.55
N TYR A 140 4.12 6.85 12.87
CA TYR A 140 4.95 6.97 14.05
C TYR A 140 4.09 6.90 15.31
N GLN A 141 3.06 7.73 15.40
CA GLN A 141 2.24 7.88 16.60
C GLN A 141 1.43 6.62 16.93
N ILE A 142 0.88 5.89 15.93
CA ILE A 142 0.21 4.60 16.14
C ILE A 142 1.10 3.58 16.87
N LYS A 143 2.43 3.71 16.77
CA LYS A 143 3.37 2.82 17.48
C LYS A 143 3.71 3.28 18.89
N THR A 144 3.47 4.54 19.22
CA THR A 144 3.95 5.18 20.45
C THR A 144 2.83 5.68 21.36
N ASN A 145 1.57 5.58 20.93
CA ASN A 145 0.43 6.17 21.64
C ASN A 145 -0.59 5.13 22.12
N GLU A 146 -1.73 5.60 22.59
CA GLU A 146 -2.81 4.78 23.15
C GLU A 146 -3.41 3.83 22.09
N ILE A 147 -3.37 4.20 20.81
CA ILE A 147 -3.75 3.32 19.70
C ILE A 147 -2.83 2.09 19.63
N SER A 148 -1.56 2.21 20.01
CA SER A 148 -0.64 1.07 20.08
C SER A 148 -1.11 0.01 21.08
N HIS A 149 -1.78 0.41 22.16
CA HIS A 149 -2.35 -0.53 23.13
C HIS A 149 -3.50 -1.33 22.50
N PHE A 150 -4.32 -0.71 21.66
CA PHE A 150 -5.38 -1.43 20.94
C PHE A 150 -4.78 -2.52 20.02
N ILE A 151 -3.70 -2.18 19.32
CA ILE A 151 -2.97 -3.14 18.48
C ILE A 151 -2.40 -4.28 19.33
N LYS A 152 -1.81 -3.96 20.49
CA LYS A 152 -1.30 -4.96 21.43
C LYS A 152 -2.41 -5.90 21.91
N PHE A 153 -3.53 -5.35 22.39
CA PHE A 153 -4.67 -6.15 22.85
C PHE A 153 -5.26 -7.02 21.74
N PHE A 154 -5.33 -6.49 20.52
CA PHE A 154 -5.72 -7.27 19.36
C PHE A 154 -4.75 -8.43 19.12
N LYS A 155 -3.44 -8.17 19.07
CA LYS A 155 -2.43 -9.22 18.84
C LYS A 155 -2.49 -10.35 19.88
N GLU A 156 -2.70 -10.00 21.15
CA GLU A 156 -2.81 -10.95 22.26
C GLU A 156 -4.11 -11.77 22.19
N SER A 157 -5.18 -11.18 21.65
CA SER A 157 -6.50 -11.81 21.55
C SER A 157 -6.78 -12.44 20.18
N PHE A 158 -5.90 -12.22 19.19
CA PHE A 158 -6.13 -12.62 17.80
C PHE A 158 -6.00 -14.14 17.65
N GLN A 159 -7.09 -14.75 17.18
CA GLN A 159 -7.21 -16.18 16.96
C GLN A 159 -7.23 -16.47 15.45
N THR A 160 -6.61 -17.58 15.05
CA THR A 160 -6.57 -18.05 13.66
C THR A 160 -7.62 -19.15 13.41
N ASP A 161 -8.83 -18.93 13.92
CA ASP A 161 -10.01 -19.78 13.68
C ASP A 161 -10.67 -19.41 12.34
N GLU A 162 -11.84 -19.96 12.03
CA GLU A 162 -12.57 -19.69 10.77
C GLU A 162 -12.94 -18.21 10.58
N THR A 163 -12.98 -17.43 11.66
CA THR A 163 -13.38 -16.01 11.64
C THR A 163 -12.18 -15.06 11.59
N TYR A 164 -10.96 -15.57 11.50
CA TYR A 164 -9.72 -14.78 11.60
C TYR A 164 -9.70 -13.58 10.63
N MET A 165 -10.17 -13.77 9.40
CA MET A 165 -10.18 -12.74 8.36
C MET A 165 -11.21 -11.66 8.66
N ASP A 166 -12.40 -12.04 9.13
CA ASP A 166 -13.46 -11.10 9.51
C ASP A 166 -13.08 -10.34 10.78
N SER A 167 -12.44 -11.01 11.74
CA SER A 167 -11.87 -10.40 12.94
C SER A 167 -10.79 -9.38 12.58
N PHE A 168 -9.88 -9.72 11.67
CA PHE A 168 -8.84 -8.80 11.19
C PHE A 168 -9.42 -7.59 10.45
N LYS A 169 -10.36 -7.79 9.51
CA LYS A 169 -11.02 -6.70 8.78
C LYS A 169 -11.82 -5.80 9.72
N SER A 170 -12.55 -6.38 10.66
CA SER A 170 -13.31 -5.64 11.68
C SER A 170 -12.40 -4.82 12.57
N PHE A 171 -11.24 -5.36 12.94
CA PHE A 171 -10.23 -4.62 13.70
C PHE A 171 -9.62 -3.47 12.89
N VAL A 172 -9.35 -3.65 11.60
CA VAL A 172 -8.92 -2.57 10.69
C VAL A 172 -9.95 -1.43 10.67
N ASP A 173 -11.23 -1.75 10.52
CA ASP A 173 -12.31 -0.76 10.53
C ASP A 173 -12.43 -0.04 11.89
N PHE A 174 -12.35 -0.79 12.99
CA PHE A 174 -12.31 -0.23 14.35
C PHE A 174 -11.12 0.73 14.51
N LEU A 175 -9.94 0.33 14.05
CA LEU A 175 -8.72 1.13 14.14
C LEU A 175 -8.81 2.39 13.27
N TYR A 176 -9.42 2.30 12.09
CA TYR A 176 -9.73 3.46 11.26
C TYR A 176 -10.62 4.46 12.01
N LEU A 177 -11.73 4.01 12.60
CA LEU A 177 -12.62 4.89 13.37
C LEU A 177 -11.91 5.50 14.59
N SER A 178 -11.08 4.71 15.26
CA SER A 178 -10.27 5.14 16.39
C SER A 178 -9.26 6.22 15.99
N VAL A 179 -8.58 6.07 14.86
CA VAL A 179 -7.63 7.05 14.31
C VAL A 179 -8.36 8.34 13.90
N ILE A 180 -9.52 8.24 13.26
CA ILE A 180 -10.35 9.39 12.88
C ILE A 180 -10.75 10.20 14.13
N SER A 181 -11.23 9.53 15.17
CA SER A 181 -11.63 10.16 16.43
C SER A 181 -10.43 10.72 17.18
N TYR A 182 -9.39 9.91 17.38
CA TYR A 182 -8.20 10.28 18.14
C TYR A 182 -7.55 11.56 17.60
N TYR A 183 -7.33 11.62 16.28
CA TYR A 183 -6.71 12.79 15.64
C TYR A 183 -7.71 13.85 15.18
N LYS A 184 -9.02 13.72 15.46
CA LYS A 184 -10.05 14.66 14.97
C LYS A 184 -9.93 14.92 13.46
N ILE A 185 -9.69 13.87 12.66
CA ILE A 185 -9.40 13.98 11.21
C ILE A 185 -10.50 14.71 10.44
N LEU A 186 -11.75 14.62 10.89
CA LEU A 186 -12.88 15.33 10.28
C LEU A 186 -12.72 16.85 10.39
N ASN A 187 -12.20 17.37 11.50
CA ASN A 187 -11.93 18.80 11.68
C ASN A 187 -10.85 19.25 10.69
N PHE A 188 -9.79 18.45 10.50
CA PHE A 188 -8.73 18.77 9.54
C PHE A 188 -9.21 18.81 8.09
N LYS A 189 -10.15 17.94 7.70
CA LYS A 189 -10.74 18.00 6.36
C LYS A 189 -11.47 19.31 6.11
N GLN A 190 -12.10 19.88 7.13
CA GLN A 190 -12.79 21.17 7.04
C GLN A 190 -11.79 22.33 6.98
N GLU A 191 -10.72 22.28 7.77
CA GLU A 191 -9.67 23.31 7.81
C GLU A 191 -8.82 23.36 6.52
N ILE A 192 -8.57 22.21 5.88
CA ILE A 192 -7.77 22.14 4.65
C ILE A 192 -8.47 21.33 3.54
N PRO A 193 -9.56 21.86 2.94
CA PRO A 193 -10.36 21.13 1.96
C PRO A 193 -9.57 20.69 0.73
N LYS A 194 -8.52 21.44 0.35
CA LYS A 194 -7.68 21.16 -0.83
C LYS A 194 -6.97 19.80 -0.77
N TYR A 195 -6.68 19.29 0.43
CA TYR A 195 -6.01 17.98 0.62
C TYR A 195 -6.98 16.87 1.08
N SER A 196 -8.25 17.21 1.29
CA SER A 196 -9.27 16.30 1.86
C SER A 196 -9.54 15.08 0.98
N SER A 197 -9.37 15.19 -0.34
CA SER A 197 -9.58 14.10 -1.31
C SER A 197 -8.65 12.92 -1.07
N LEU A 198 -7.43 13.18 -0.58
CA LEU A 198 -6.45 12.14 -0.24
C LEU A 198 -6.75 11.51 1.12
N ILE A 199 -7.35 12.24 2.07
CA ILE A 199 -7.68 11.70 3.40
C ILE A 199 -9.03 10.95 3.37
N ASN A 200 -9.32 10.16 2.34
CA ASN A 200 -10.59 9.41 2.27
C ASN A 200 -10.54 8.08 3.05
N LYS A 201 -11.71 7.46 3.27
CA LYS A 201 -11.84 6.20 4.01
C LYS A 201 -10.96 5.10 3.44
N ASP A 202 -11.02 4.87 2.12
CA ASP A 202 -10.26 3.80 1.48
C ASP A 202 -8.75 3.95 1.64
N THR A 203 -8.28 5.18 1.49
CA THR A 203 -6.87 5.55 1.61
C THR A 203 -6.36 5.22 3.01
N LEU A 204 -7.10 5.66 4.03
CA LEU A 204 -6.72 5.43 5.42
C LEU A 204 -6.83 3.96 5.81
N ILE A 205 -7.85 3.24 5.36
CA ILE A 205 -7.98 1.80 5.59
C ILE A 205 -6.77 1.06 5.00
N ASN A 206 -6.44 1.28 3.72
CA ASN A 206 -5.30 0.61 3.11
C ASN A 206 -3.97 0.95 3.81
N PHE A 207 -3.80 2.21 4.24
CA PHE A 207 -2.64 2.64 5.03
C PHE A 207 -2.58 1.91 6.38
N ILE A 208 -3.68 1.87 7.14
CA ILE A 208 -3.77 1.21 8.44
C ILE A 208 -3.51 -0.29 8.31
N THR A 209 -4.13 -0.96 7.35
CA THR A 209 -3.89 -2.37 7.03
C THR A 209 -2.41 -2.64 6.75
N ASN A 210 -1.77 -1.78 5.96
CA ASN A 210 -0.35 -1.91 5.65
C ASN A 210 0.55 -1.61 6.87
N CYS A 211 0.12 -0.77 7.81
CA CYS A 211 0.80 -0.53 9.08
C CYS A 211 0.69 -1.74 10.02
N LEU A 212 -0.50 -2.34 10.15
CA LEU A 212 -0.70 -3.56 10.95
C LEU A 212 0.14 -4.72 10.43
N LEU A 213 0.15 -4.94 9.11
CA LEU A 213 0.90 -6.05 8.50
C LEU A 213 2.42 -5.80 8.41
N GLN A 214 2.93 -4.66 8.86
CA GLN A 214 4.38 -4.53 9.11
C GLN A 214 4.81 -5.23 10.40
N ASP A 215 3.87 -5.52 11.31
CA ASP A 215 4.15 -6.39 12.43
C ASP A 215 4.36 -7.81 11.92
N LYS A 216 5.61 -8.29 12.05
CA LYS A 216 6.03 -9.58 11.50
C LYS A 216 5.21 -10.74 12.08
N GLU A 217 4.95 -10.71 13.39
CA GLU A 217 4.23 -11.77 14.08
C GLU A 217 2.78 -11.86 13.58
N LEU A 218 2.08 -10.73 13.48
CA LEU A 218 0.72 -10.69 12.96
C LEU A 218 0.65 -11.09 11.49
N TYR A 219 1.59 -10.62 10.66
CA TYR A 219 1.69 -11.03 9.27
C TYR A 219 1.91 -12.54 9.15
N GLU A 220 2.84 -13.12 9.91
CA GLU A 220 3.14 -14.56 9.85
C GLU A 220 1.95 -15.40 10.31
N LYS A 221 1.23 -15.01 11.37
CA LYS A 221 0.00 -15.69 11.80
C LYS A 221 -1.04 -15.73 10.68
N LEU A 222 -1.31 -14.58 10.06
CA LEU A 222 -2.27 -14.48 8.94
C LEU A 222 -1.79 -15.26 7.72
N PHE A 223 -0.54 -15.08 7.34
CA PHE A 223 0.05 -15.71 6.16
C PHE A 223 0.03 -17.24 6.28
N ASN A 224 0.40 -17.77 7.44
CA ASN A 224 0.40 -19.21 7.68
C ASN A 224 -1.01 -19.79 7.66
N LYS A 225 -1.99 -19.08 8.24
CA LYS A 225 -3.39 -19.53 8.20
C LYS A 225 -3.94 -19.57 6.77
N ILE A 226 -3.69 -18.53 5.98
CA ILE A 226 -4.08 -18.51 4.56
C ILE A 226 -3.34 -19.60 3.76
N SER A 227 -2.06 -19.84 4.09
CA SER A 227 -1.26 -20.88 3.43
C SER A 227 -1.79 -22.29 3.72
N GLU A 228 -2.26 -22.54 4.94
CA GLU A 228 -2.96 -23.77 5.32
C GLU A 228 -4.25 -23.94 4.51
N GLU A 229 -5.09 -22.91 4.44
CA GLU A 229 -6.36 -22.92 3.69
C GLU A 229 -6.16 -23.11 2.18
N LEU A 230 -5.06 -22.62 1.62
CA LEU A 230 -4.76 -22.67 0.20
C LEU A 230 -3.68 -23.70 -0.16
N GLN A 231 -3.38 -24.65 0.74
CA GLN A 231 -2.28 -25.59 0.58
C GLN A 231 -2.39 -26.40 -0.72
N ASP A 232 -3.59 -26.90 -1.04
CA ASP A 232 -3.83 -27.68 -2.26
C ASP A 232 -3.57 -26.87 -3.53
N LYS A 233 -4.02 -25.61 -3.57
CA LYS A 233 -3.77 -24.71 -4.70
C LYS A 233 -2.28 -24.39 -4.86
N CYS A 234 -1.57 -24.17 -3.75
CA CYS A 234 -0.12 -23.93 -3.76
C CYS A 234 0.63 -25.18 -4.25
N TYR A 235 0.20 -26.38 -3.85
CA TYR A 235 0.78 -27.64 -4.32
C TYR A 235 0.57 -27.85 -5.82
N GLN A 236 -0.65 -27.62 -6.33
CA GLN A 236 -0.95 -27.69 -7.76
C GLN A 236 -0.12 -26.69 -8.57
N THR A 237 -0.01 -25.45 -8.10
CA THR A 237 0.81 -24.41 -8.73
C THR A 237 2.28 -24.80 -8.76
N LYS A 238 2.82 -25.32 -7.67
CA LYS A 238 4.20 -25.80 -7.61
C LYS A 238 4.46 -26.90 -8.65
N LYS A 239 3.55 -27.87 -8.77
CA LYS A 239 3.65 -28.94 -9.78
C LYS A 239 3.64 -28.36 -11.19
N MET A 240 2.69 -27.49 -11.50
CA MET A 240 2.58 -26.80 -12.79
C MET A 240 3.83 -25.97 -13.13
N MET A 241 4.40 -25.24 -12.16
CA MET A 241 5.63 -24.46 -12.36
C MET A 241 6.84 -25.35 -12.67
N ILE A 242 6.96 -26.51 -12.02
CA ILE A 242 8.07 -27.45 -12.24
C ILE A 242 7.94 -28.13 -13.61
N GLU A 243 6.74 -28.59 -13.97
CA GLU A 243 6.47 -29.25 -15.26
C GLU A 243 6.76 -28.31 -16.45
N ASN A 244 6.46 -27.03 -16.29
CA ASN A 244 6.58 -26.03 -17.35
C ASN A 244 7.87 -25.19 -17.28
N GLN A 245 8.78 -25.46 -16.33
CA GLN A 245 9.94 -24.60 -16.07
C GLN A 245 10.90 -24.48 -17.27
N ASN A 246 10.93 -25.50 -18.14
CA ASN A 246 11.83 -25.55 -19.30
C ASN A 246 11.17 -25.08 -20.60
N LEU A 247 9.87 -24.79 -20.58
CA LEU A 247 9.19 -24.31 -21.78
C LEU A 247 9.72 -22.94 -22.22
N SER A 248 9.87 -22.80 -23.52
CA SER A 248 10.18 -21.55 -24.22
C SER A 248 8.95 -20.64 -24.31
N THR A 249 9.17 -19.37 -24.66
CA THR A 249 8.08 -18.40 -24.89
C THR A 249 7.11 -18.87 -25.98
N ARG A 250 7.62 -19.55 -27.01
CA ARG A 250 6.81 -20.12 -28.09
C ARG A 250 5.92 -21.26 -27.62
N GLU A 251 6.45 -22.18 -26.81
CA GLU A 251 5.68 -23.31 -26.26
C GLU A 251 4.61 -22.86 -25.27
N MET A 252 4.80 -21.70 -24.61
CA MET A 252 3.79 -21.07 -23.77
C MET A 252 2.74 -20.25 -24.54
N GLY A 253 2.77 -20.26 -25.87
CA GLY A 253 1.77 -19.59 -26.71
C GLY A 253 1.92 -18.07 -26.80
N ILE A 254 3.08 -17.50 -26.44
CA ILE A 254 3.33 -16.06 -26.62
C ILE A 254 3.41 -15.76 -28.12
N SER A 255 2.69 -14.75 -28.62
CA SER A 255 2.71 -14.33 -30.04
C SER A 255 4.13 -14.01 -30.52
N ARG A 256 4.45 -14.30 -31.79
CA ARG A 256 5.82 -14.18 -32.35
C ARG A 256 6.46 -12.80 -32.15
N GLU A 257 5.67 -11.75 -32.25
CA GLU A 257 6.11 -10.35 -32.05
C GLU A 257 6.54 -10.03 -30.60
N PHE A 258 6.19 -10.89 -29.63
CA PHE A 258 6.55 -10.78 -28.22
C PHE A 258 7.50 -11.88 -27.74
N GLN A 259 7.97 -12.73 -28.67
CA GLN A 259 9.03 -13.69 -28.42
C GLN A 259 10.36 -12.97 -28.60
N PHE A 260 10.96 -12.48 -27.51
CA PHE A 260 12.30 -11.88 -27.50
C PHE A 260 13.37 -12.98 -27.69
N ILE A 261 13.44 -13.58 -28.89
CA ILE A 261 14.23 -14.79 -29.20
C ILE A 261 15.74 -14.59 -28.97
N GLU A 262 16.22 -13.35 -29.08
CA GLU A 262 17.63 -12.99 -28.85
C GLU A 262 17.99 -12.91 -27.35
N GLU A 263 17.01 -12.87 -26.46
CA GLU A 263 17.24 -12.82 -25.01
C GLU A 263 17.30 -14.23 -24.42
N HIS A 264 18.36 -14.53 -23.65
CA HIS A 264 18.48 -15.81 -22.94
C HIS A 264 17.35 -16.03 -21.91
N GLN A 265 16.83 -14.95 -21.33
CA GLN A 265 15.69 -14.95 -20.42
C GLN A 265 14.77 -13.75 -20.73
N PRO A 266 13.83 -13.93 -21.66
CA PRO A 266 12.81 -12.94 -21.95
C PRO A 266 12.11 -12.48 -20.66
N TYR A 267 11.80 -11.18 -20.54
CA TYR A 267 11.08 -10.63 -19.40
C TYR A 267 11.76 -10.79 -18.03
N LEU A 268 13.08 -11.03 -17.97
CA LEU A 268 13.83 -11.24 -16.72
C LEU A 268 13.60 -10.14 -15.68
N GLN A 269 13.47 -8.88 -16.11
CA GLN A 269 13.21 -7.77 -15.20
C GLN A 269 11.83 -7.90 -14.53
N ALA A 270 10.79 -8.30 -15.27
CA ALA A 270 9.46 -8.53 -14.73
C ALA A 270 9.46 -9.70 -13.73
N ILE A 271 10.16 -10.79 -14.06
CA ILE A 271 10.36 -11.96 -13.19
C ILE A 271 11.00 -11.55 -11.87
N ARG A 272 12.12 -10.82 -11.91
CA ARG A 272 12.83 -10.33 -10.71
C ARG A 272 12.01 -9.35 -9.88
N ILE A 273 11.14 -8.56 -10.51
CA ILE A 273 10.23 -7.68 -9.79
C ILE A 273 9.19 -8.53 -9.06
N LEU A 274 8.54 -9.46 -9.74
CA LEU A 274 7.51 -10.31 -9.15
C LEU A 274 8.03 -11.08 -7.94
N GLN A 275 9.25 -11.63 -8.00
CA GLN A 275 9.90 -12.31 -6.87
C GLN A 275 9.99 -11.46 -5.59
N LYS A 276 10.00 -10.13 -5.70
CA LYS A 276 10.00 -9.24 -4.52
C LYS A 276 8.69 -9.28 -3.76
N VAL A 277 7.60 -9.83 -4.29
CA VAL A 277 6.30 -9.92 -3.60
C VAL A 277 6.39 -10.73 -2.30
N GLN A 278 7.25 -11.75 -2.27
CA GLN A 278 7.54 -12.57 -1.08
C GLN A 278 8.24 -11.77 0.03
N GLN A 279 8.98 -10.73 -0.34
CA GLN A 279 9.70 -9.85 0.59
C GLN A 279 8.83 -8.71 1.15
N LYS A 280 7.57 -8.60 0.70
CA LYS A 280 6.63 -7.56 1.10
C LYS A 280 5.55 -8.16 1.98
N GLN A 281 5.21 -7.50 3.09
CA GLN A 281 4.19 -8.00 4.01
C GLN A 281 2.82 -7.36 3.75
N GLY A 282 2.75 -6.02 3.73
CA GLY A 282 1.48 -5.33 3.57
C GLY A 282 0.92 -5.31 2.13
N PRO A 283 -0.42 -5.30 1.96
CA PRO A 283 -1.08 -5.45 0.67
C PRO A 283 -0.74 -4.31 -0.29
N ALA A 284 -0.67 -3.06 0.19
CA ALA A 284 -0.27 -1.92 -0.64
C ALA A 284 1.15 -2.08 -1.20
N SER A 285 2.07 -2.63 -0.39
CA SER A 285 3.45 -2.88 -0.83
C SER A 285 3.57 -4.04 -1.81
N LYS A 286 2.76 -5.10 -1.67
CA LYS A 286 2.63 -6.20 -2.65
C LYS A 286 2.00 -5.71 -3.95
N ALA A 287 0.94 -4.90 -3.89
CA ALA A 287 0.31 -4.28 -5.06
C ALA A 287 1.29 -3.44 -5.89
N LYS A 288 2.17 -2.67 -5.24
CA LYS A 288 3.25 -1.91 -5.90
C LYS A 288 4.20 -2.81 -6.68
N VAL A 289 4.44 -4.04 -6.22
CA VAL A 289 5.25 -5.04 -6.95
C VAL A 289 4.52 -5.51 -8.20
N ILE A 290 3.24 -5.87 -8.09
CA ILE A 290 2.42 -6.35 -9.22
C ILE A 290 2.31 -5.28 -10.32
N LEU A 291 2.05 -4.02 -9.95
CA LEU A 291 1.96 -2.92 -10.92
C LEU A 291 3.29 -2.62 -11.59
N LYS A 292 4.40 -2.66 -10.86
CA LYS A 292 5.74 -2.49 -11.47
C LYS A 292 6.06 -3.62 -12.44
N MET A 293 5.66 -4.85 -12.10
CA MET A 293 5.82 -6.00 -12.99
C MET A 293 4.99 -5.82 -14.26
N SER A 294 3.72 -5.41 -14.16
CA SER A 294 2.87 -5.21 -15.34
C SER A 294 3.34 -4.05 -16.23
N GLN A 295 3.85 -2.96 -15.64
CA GLN A 295 4.49 -1.87 -16.37
C GLN A 295 5.70 -2.33 -17.17
N VAL A 296 6.56 -3.17 -16.58
CA VAL A 296 7.73 -3.72 -17.27
C VAL A 296 7.32 -4.67 -18.39
N ILE A 297 6.29 -5.52 -18.18
CA ILE A 297 5.75 -6.37 -19.25
C ILE A 297 5.23 -5.50 -20.41
N THR A 298 4.41 -4.51 -20.11
CA THR A 298 3.84 -3.59 -21.10
C THR A 298 4.93 -2.88 -21.89
N LEU A 299 5.97 -2.41 -21.21
CA LEU A 299 7.14 -1.77 -21.84
C LEU A 299 7.89 -2.75 -22.74
N CYS A 300 8.15 -3.97 -22.28
CA CYS A 300 8.76 -5.01 -23.12
C CYS A 300 7.92 -5.23 -24.37
N MET A 301 6.63 -5.54 -24.23
CA MET A 301 5.73 -5.80 -25.36
C MET A 301 5.64 -4.62 -26.34
N SER A 302 5.67 -3.38 -25.86
CA SER A 302 5.67 -2.18 -26.73
C SER A 302 6.91 -2.09 -27.64
N LYS A 303 8.07 -2.62 -27.21
CA LYS A 303 9.28 -2.66 -28.04
C LYS A 303 9.17 -3.67 -29.19
N GLY A 304 8.41 -4.75 -29.00
CA GLY A 304 8.21 -5.79 -30.02
C GLY A 304 7.27 -5.39 -31.16
N ARG A 305 6.32 -4.48 -30.91
CA ARG A 305 5.22 -4.15 -31.85
C ARG A 305 5.33 -2.83 -32.64
N GLY A 306 6.33 -1.98 -32.37
CA GLY A 306 6.30 -0.61 -32.90
C GLY A 306 5.11 0.21 -32.34
N LYS A 307 5.09 1.53 -32.57
CA LYS A 307 4.29 2.51 -31.80
C LYS A 307 2.75 2.44 -31.90
N SER A 308 2.12 1.41 -32.50
CA SER A 308 0.79 1.58 -33.12
C SER A 308 -0.36 0.62 -32.76
N LEU A 309 -0.27 -0.29 -31.77
CA LEU A 309 -1.45 -1.09 -31.41
C LEU A 309 -1.65 -1.24 -29.89
N LEU A 310 -2.91 -1.09 -29.46
CA LEU A 310 -3.37 -1.41 -28.11
C LEU A 310 -3.09 -2.89 -27.83
N LEU A 311 -2.51 -3.19 -26.67
CA LEU A 311 -2.28 -4.57 -26.22
C LEU A 311 -3.61 -5.21 -25.84
N ALA A 312 -3.97 -6.30 -26.52
CA ALA A 312 -5.13 -7.10 -26.15
C ALA A 312 -4.82 -7.96 -24.92
N THR A 313 -5.82 -8.23 -24.08
CA THR A 313 -5.67 -9.10 -22.89
C THR A 313 -5.19 -10.51 -23.28
N ASP A 314 -5.62 -11.00 -24.44
CA ASP A 314 -5.23 -12.31 -24.98
C ASP A 314 -3.72 -12.43 -25.26
N ASP A 315 -3.07 -11.31 -25.60
CA ASP A 315 -1.62 -11.26 -25.78
C ASP A 315 -0.87 -11.24 -24.43
N MET A 316 -1.51 -10.69 -23.39
CA MET A 316 -0.88 -10.47 -22.08
C MET A 316 -0.89 -11.71 -21.19
N LEU A 317 -1.95 -12.53 -21.24
CA LEU A 317 -2.08 -13.71 -20.37
C LEU A 317 -0.95 -14.74 -20.57
N PRO A 318 -0.56 -15.13 -21.81
CA PRO A 318 0.58 -16.03 -22.02
C PRO A 318 1.89 -15.49 -21.46
N VAL A 319 2.10 -14.16 -21.55
CA VAL A 319 3.30 -13.49 -21.01
C VAL A 319 3.28 -13.49 -19.48
N LEU A 320 2.13 -13.20 -18.87
CA LEU A 320 1.97 -13.28 -17.42
C LEU A 320 2.22 -14.71 -16.91
N ARG A 321 1.65 -15.72 -17.57
CA ARG A 321 1.87 -17.14 -17.26
C ARG A 321 3.35 -17.49 -17.32
N TYR A 322 4.06 -17.05 -18.37
CA TYR A 322 5.51 -17.21 -18.47
C TYR A 322 6.25 -16.56 -17.29
N VAL A 323 5.94 -15.30 -16.97
CA VAL A 323 6.59 -14.58 -15.86
C VAL A 323 6.34 -15.26 -14.52
N ILE A 324 5.12 -15.75 -14.28
CA ILE A 324 4.76 -16.50 -13.07
C ILE A 324 5.57 -17.79 -12.97
N ILE A 325 5.57 -18.62 -14.01
CA ILE A 325 6.29 -19.90 -14.03
C ILE A 325 7.79 -19.67 -13.80
N LYS A 326 8.40 -18.70 -14.49
CA LYS A 326 9.83 -18.42 -14.33
C LYS A 326 10.17 -17.74 -13.00
N SER A 327 9.20 -17.14 -12.30
CA SER A 327 9.42 -16.53 -10.98
C SER A 327 9.57 -17.56 -9.85
N GLN A 328 9.00 -18.76 -10.00
CA GLN A 328 9.06 -19.87 -9.03
C GLN A 328 8.50 -19.50 -7.64
N ILE A 329 7.44 -18.70 -7.60
CA ILE A 329 6.74 -18.29 -6.37
C ILE A 329 5.60 -19.27 -6.10
N TYR A 330 5.89 -20.33 -5.35
CA TYR A 330 4.93 -21.43 -5.14
C TYR A 330 3.71 -21.04 -4.30
N ASP A 331 3.84 -20.02 -3.47
CA ASP A 331 2.84 -19.45 -2.57
C ASP A 331 2.09 -18.25 -3.18
N ILE A 332 2.12 -18.09 -4.51
CA ILE A 332 1.53 -16.92 -5.19
C ILE A 332 0.03 -16.77 -4.91
N HIS A 333 -0.71 -17.86 -4.71
CA HIS A 333 -2.12 -17.83 -4.34
C HIS A 333 -2.36 -17.15 -2.99
N VAL A 334 -1.47 -17.35 -2.02
CA VAL A 334 -1.53 -16.69 -0.70
C VAL A 334 -1.36 -15.19 -0.85
N HIS A 335 -0.42 -14.75 -1.71
CA HIS A 335 -0.22 -13.33 -2.00
C HIS A 335 -1.40 -12.70 -2.73
N ILE A 336 -2.00 -13.40 -3.70
CA ILE A 336 -3.22 -12.94 -4.39
C ILE A 336 -4.37 -12.84 -3.40
N PHE A 337 -4.56 -13.84 -2.54
CA PHE A 337 -5.62 -13.85 -1.53
C PHE A 337 -5.51 -12.67 -0.56
N ILE A 338 -4.30 -12.36 -0.08
CA ILE A 338 -4.03 -11.18 0.75
C ILE A 338 -4.44 -9.90 0.02
N LEU A 339 -4.08 -9.77 -1.26
CA LEU A 339 -4.42 -8.58 -2.05
C LEU A 339 -5.94 -8.43 -2.24
N GLN A 340 -6.62 -9.51 -2.62
CA GLN A 340 -8.07 -9.50 -2.87
C GLN A 340 -8.89 -9.27 -1.61
N ASN A 341 -8.44 -9.77 -0.47
CA ASN A 341 -9.18 -9.64 0.77
C ASN A 341 -8.87 -8.36 1.54
N LEU A 342 -7.65 -7.83 1.44
CA LEU A 342 -7.19 -6.75 2.32
C LEU A 342 -7.01 -5.40 1.63
N LEU A 343 -7.12 -5.34 0.30
CA LEU A 343 -7.29 -4.07 -0.42
C LEU A 343 -8.77 -3.67 -0.47
N THR A 344 -9.03 -2.37 -0.48
CA THR A 344 -10.40 -1.87 -0.62
C THR A 344 -10.92 -2.04 -2.05
N GLN A 345 -12.26 -2.11 -2.19
CA GLN A 345 -12.92 -2.30 -3.48
C GLN A 345 -12.57 -1.20 -4.50
N ASN A 346 -12.39 0.03 -4.04
CA ASN A 346 -12.00 1.13 -4.92
C ASN A 346 -10.61 0.91 -5.55
N VAL A 347 -9.71 0.24 -4.84
CA VAL A 347 -8.39 -0.13 -5.35
C VAL A 347 -8.49 -1.34 -6.27
N LEU A 348 -9.31 -2.34 -5.91
CA LEU A 348 -9.55 -3.53 -6.74
C LEU A 348 -10.39 -3.23 -8.00
N SER A 349 -11.06 -2.08 -8.09
CA SER A 349 -11.80 -1.66 -9.28
C SER A 349 -10.94 -0.88 -10.29
N SER A 350 -9.66 -0.67 -9.97
CA SER A 350 -8.68 0.03 -10.83
C SER A 350 -7.90 -0.92 -11.74
N ASN A 351 -6.93 -0.41 -12.50
CA ASN A 351 -6.06 -1.27 -13.32
C ASN A 351 -5.29 -2.31 -12.48
N LEU A 352 -5.04 -2.01 -11.20
CA LEU A 352 -4.46 -3.00 -10.29
C LEU A 352 -5.34 -4.24 -10.15
N GLY A 353 -6.66 -4.05 -10.04
CA GLY A 353 -7.62 -5.15 -9.98
C GLY A 353 -7.57 -6.02 -11.21
N PHE A 354 -7.55 -5.40 -12.39
CA PHE A 354 -7.34 -6.09 -13.66
C PHE A 354 -6.09 -6.98 -13.61
N PHE A 355 -4.92 -6.44 -13.22
CA PHE A 355 -3.69 -7.24 -13.17
C PHE A 355 -3.70 -8.33 -12.10
N ILE A 356 -4.33 -8.12 -10.94
CA ILE A 356 -4.49 -9.17 -9.93
C ILE A 356 -5.35 -10.31 -10.48
N THR A 357 -6.47 -9.99 -11.13
CA THR A 357 -7.36 -10.98 -11.74
C THR A 357 -6.67 -11.70 -12.91
N SER A 358 -5.95 -10.98 -13.77
CA SER A 358 -5.16 -11.60 -14.85
C SER A 358 -4.05 -12.51 -14.32
N LEU A 359 -3.40 -12.13 -13.21
CA LEU A 359 -2.39 -12.96 -12.56
C LEU A 359 -3.01 -14.26 -12.04
N GLN A 360 -4.18 -14.18 -11.38
CA GLN A 360 -4.92 -15.36 -10.92
C GLN A 360 -5.35 -16.26 -12.09
N ALA A 361 -5.95 -15.67 -13.13
CA ALA A 361 -6.37 -16.41 -14.32
C ALA A 361 -5.21 -17.12 -15.02
N SER A 362 -4.02 -16.51 -15.03
CA SER A 362 -2.80 -17.10 -15.62
C SER A 362 -2.27 -18.31 -14.84
N ILE A 363 -2.68 -18.49 -13.58
CA ILE A 363 -2.31 -19.63 -12.73
C ILE A 363 -3.33 -20.78 -12.85
N GLU A 364 -4.61 -20.44 -13.06
CA GLU A 364 -5.71 -21.41 -13.09
C GLU A 364 -5.92 -22.08 -14.47
N GLN A 365 -5.22 -21.61 -15.51
CA GLN A 365 -5.11 -22.24 -16.84
C GLN A 365 -3.93 -23.19 -16.92
#